data_AF-A0A6A5HGK6-F1
#
_entry.id   AF-A0A6A5HGK6-F1
#
_cell.length_a   1.000
_cell.length_b   1.000
_cell.length_c   1.000
_cell.angle_alpha   90.00
_cell.angle_beta   90.00
_cell.angle_gamma   90.00
#
_symmetry.space_group_name_H-M   'P 1'
#
loop_
_entity.id
_entity.type
_entity.pdbx_description
1 polymer ?
#
loop_
_entity_poly.entity_id
_entity_poly.type
_entity_poly.pdbx_seq_one_letter_code
_entity_poly.pdbx_strand_id
1 'polypeptide(L)'
;MLAPRLQKAINASRSFHLARVMSMRGPLTFDGWYPRDHKPSAPPTNEEERRAAAVKYGLRPEDYHSMDKDDVIKFAGDYPDIGVVTYDHKDPYEAWTDRQNRRNWGELVPIDMMRYRGDRLTFTGLEAEDYTTWGSIVMCLRVLVPMALIAWYFCNDHPNALRWRNPAMPKQYPYDFYRAYPFDDPRKYPIVNYSFDLE
;
A
#
# COMPACT_ATOMS: atom_id res chain seq x y z
N MET A 1 2.99 70.77 -21.03
CA MET A 1 3.97 69.84 -20.44
C MET A 1 3.41 69.34 -19.11
N LEU A 2 2.84 68.14 -19.09
CA LEU A 2 2.30 67.53 -17.85
C LEU A 2 3.45 66.91 -17.05
N ALA A 3 3.47 67.17 -15.74
CA ALA A 3 4.57 66.82 -14.85
C ALA A 3 4.80 65.28 -14.76
N PRO A 4 6.06 64.81 -14.68
CA PRO A 4 6.43 63.39 -14.72
C PRO A 4 5.96 62.54 -13.52
N ARG A 5 5.23 63.13 -12.57
CA ARG A 5 4.67 62.43 -11.40
C ARG A 5 3.27 61.84 -11.65
N LEU A 6 2.51 62.36 -12.61
CA LEU A 6 1.16 61.86 -12.91
C LEU A 6 1.16 60.59 -13.78
N GLN A 7 2.24 60.34 -14.53
CA GLN A 7 2.38 59.17 -15.39
C GLN A 7 2.59 57.86 -14.61
N LYS A 8 3.10 57.93 -13.36
CA LYS A 8 3.30 56.76 -12.50
C LYS A 8 2.03 56.27 -11.80
N ALA A 9 0.99 57.10 -11.69
CA ALA A 9 -0.29 56.70 -11.09
C ALA A 9 -1.16 55.88 -12.05
N ILE A 10 -1.02 56.11 -13.37
CA ILE A 10 -1.82 55.43 -14.41
C ILE A 10 -1.33 53.98 -14.61
N ASN A 11 -0.06 53.69 -14.35
CA ASN A 11 0.53 52.35 -14.52
C ASN A 11 0.38 51.43 -13.30
N ALA A 12 -0.35 51.85 -12.25
CA ALA A 12 -0.59 51.06 -11.05
C ALA A 12 -2.03 50.56 -10.95
N SER A 13 -2.77 50.44 -12.06
CA SER A 13 -3.93 49.57 -12.09
C SER A 13 -3.43 48.13 -11.98
N ARG A 14 -3.36 47.61 -10.75
CA ARG A 14 -3.33 46.16 -10.54
C ARG A 14 -4.55 45.61 -11.25
N SER A 15 -4.34 45.08 -12.45
CA SER A 15 -5.32 44.30 -13.18
C SER A 15 -5.58 43.04 -12.38
N PHE A 16 -6.50 43.14 -11.42
CA PHE A 16 -7.13 41.97 -10.84
C PHE A 16 -7.80 41.25 -12.01
N HIS A 17 -7.20 40.15 -12.47
CA HIS A 17 -7.75 39.31 -13.51
C HIS A 17 -9.04 38.64 -12.98
N LEU A 18 -10.15 39.39 -12.97
CA LEU A 18 -11.49 38.90 -12.65
C LEU A 18 -11.96 37.84 -13.64
N ALA A 19 -11.28 37.70 -14.79
CA ALA A 19 -11.54 36.66 -15.77
C ALA A 19 -11.54 35.26 -15.14
N ARG A 20 -10.65 34.96 -14.18
CA ARG A 20 -10.60 33.63 -13.54
C ARG A 20 -11.74 33.38 -12.56
N VAL A 21 -12.28 34.43 -11.94
CA VAL A 21 -13.42 34.34 -11.02
C VAL A 21 -14.73 34.24 -11.80
N MET A 22 -14.86 34.96 -12.92
CA MET A 22 -16.01 34.93 -13.82
C MET A 22 -16.01 33.73 -14.77
N SER A 23 -14.85 33.13 -15.05
CA SER A 23 -14.71 31.90 -15.84
C SER A 23 -14.84 30.62 -15.02
N MET A 24 -14.97 30.71 -13.69
CA MET A 24 -15.47 29.59 -12.93
C MET A 24 -16.93 29.44 -13.32
N ARG A 25 -17.20 28.55 -14.29
CA ARG A 25 -18.54 27.99 -14.44
C ARG A 25 -18.98 27.60 -13.03
N GLY A 26 -20.07 28.20 -12.55
CA GLY A 26 -20.72 27.74 -11.33
C GLY A 26 -20.96 26.23 -11.43
N PRO A 27 -21.22 25.53 -10.31
CA PRO A 27 -21.52 24.11 -10.36
C PRO A 27 -22.56 23.87 -11.45
N LEU A 28 -22.32 22.87 -12.31
CA LEU A 28 -23.22 22.50 -13.39
C LEU A 28 -24.53 21.98 -12.75
N THR A 29 -25.43 22.88 -12.39
CA THR A 29 -26.70 22.56 -11.74
C THR A 29 -27.76 22.46 -12.81
N PHE A 30 -28.17 21.24 -13.13
CA PHE A 30 -29.40 21.02 -13.88
C PHE A 30 -30.57 21.28 -12.94
N ASP A 31 -31.63 21.91 -13.43
CA ASP A 31 -32.79 22.21 -12.60
C ASP A 31 -33.43 20.90 -12.13
N GLY A 32 -33.59 20.73 -10.81
CA GLY A 32 -34.04 19.47 -10.19
C GLY A 32 -32.94 18.43 -9.89
N TRP A 33 -31.68 18.67 -10.29
CA TRP A 33 -30.54 17.81 -9.93
C TRP A 33 -29.62 18.52 -8.95
N TYR A 34 -29.82 18.26 -7.66
CA TYR A 34 -29.02 18.87 -6.60
C TYR A 34 -28.05 17.85 -5.98
N PRO A 35 -26.75 18.17 -5.89
CA PRO A 35 -25.78 17.29 -5.25
C PRO A 35 -26.10 16.95 -3.79
N ARG A 36 -26.94 17.73 -3.09
CA ARG A 36 -27.36 17.43 -1.73
C ARG A 36 -28.23 16.17 -1.64
N ASP A 37 -29.08 15.96 -2.63
CA ASP A 37 -30.09 14.89 -2.61
C ASP A 37 -29.44 13.52 -2.90
N HIS A 38 -28.29 13.52 -3.57
CA HIS A 38 -27.49 12.34 -3.87
C HIS A 38 -26.42 12.01 -2.82
N LYS A 39 -26.20 12.88 -1.82
CA LYS A 39 -25.20 12.62 -0.76
C LYS A 39 -25.70 11.58 0.23
N PRO A 40 -24.85 10.65 0.71
CA PRO A 40 -25.21 9.72 1.76
C PRO A 40 -25.79 10.42 3.01
N SER A 41 -26.75 9.77 3.66
CA SER A 41 -27.46 10.25 4.84
C SER A 41 -27.51 9.20 5.96
N ALA A 42 -28.28 9.46 7.02
CA ALA A 42 -28.52 8.49 8.07
C ALA A 42 -29.22 7.22 7.52
N PRO A 43 -28.98 6.04 8.12
CA PRO A 43 -29.56 4.79 7.65
C PRO A 43 -31.10 4.84 7.70
N PRO A 44 -31.79 4.31 6.69
CA PRO A 44 -33.25 4.34 6.65
C PRO A 44 -33.83 3.51 7.79
N THR A 45 -34.90 4.01 8.39
CA THR A 45 -35.63 3.33 9.47
C THR A 45 -36.98 2.82 8.99
N ASN A 46 -37.57 3.50 8.00
CA ASN A 46 -38.86 3.16 7.43
C ASN A 46 -38.72 2.55 6.03
N GLU A 47 -39.78 1.88 5.61
CA GLU A 47 -39.89 1.27 4.29
C GLU A 47 -39.83 2.29 3.14
N GLU A 48 -40.49 3.43 3.32
CA GLU A 48 -40.48 4.50 2.32
C GLU A 48 -39.09 5.11 2.16
N GLU A 49 -38.38 5.31 3.27
CA GLU A 49 -36.99 5.78 3.29
C GLU A 49 -36.06 4.78 2.62
N ARG A 50 -36.29 3.49 2.86
CA ARG A 50 -35.55 2.38 2.24
C ARG A 50 -35.72 2.38 0.72
N ARG A 51 -36.96 2.55 0.24
CA ARG A 51 -37.25 2.65 -1.21
C ARG A 51 -36.62 3.90 -1.82
N ALA A 52 -36.69 5.04 -1.15
CA ALA A 52 -36.06 6.27 -1.61
C ALA A 52 -34.53 6.15 -1.67
N ALA A 53 -33.91 5.50 -0.67
CA ALA A 53 -32.47 5.21 -0.66
C ALA A 53 -32.08 4.26 -1.81
N ALA A 54 -32.84 3.18 -2.04
CA ALA A 54 -32.60 2.28 -3.16
C ALA A 54 -32.58 3.02 -4.50
N VAL A 55 -33.60 3.86 -4.76
CA VAL A 55 -33.69 4.68 -5.97
C VAL A 55 -32.54 5.67 -6.09
N LYS A 56 -32.15 6.33 -4.99
CA LYS A 56 -31.01 7.26 -4.94
C LYS A 56 -29.70 6.61 -5.38
N TYR A 57 -29.50 5.34 -5.03
CA TYR A 57 -28.31 4.56 -5.37
C TYR A 57 -28.45 3.74 -6.67
N GLY A 58 -29.58 3.85 -7.38
CA GLY A 58 -29.83 3.11 -8.62
C GLY A 58 -30.04 1.60 -8.42
N LEU A 59 -30.41 1.19 -7.21
CA LEU A 59 -30.68 -0.20 -6.85
C LEU A 59 -32.19 -0.48 -6.86
N ARG A 60 -32.53 -1.77 -6.93
CA ARG A 60 -33.91 -2.21 -6.70
C ARG A 60 -34.21 -2.17 -5.20
N PRO A 61 -35.45 -1.86 -4.77
CA PRO A 61 -35.82 -1.84 -3.36
C PRO A 61 -35.57 -3.16 -2.62
N GLU A 62 -35.69 -4.28 -3.33
CA GLU A 62 -35.43 -5.63 -2.82
C GLU A 62 -33.95 -5.93 -2.60
N ASP A 63 -33.05 -5.36 -3.42
CA ASP A 63 -31.61 -5.59 -3.35
C ASP A 63 -30.92 -4.61 -2.38
N TYR A 64 -31.61 -3.55 -1.96
CA TYR A 64 -31.07 -2.57 -1.03
C TYR A 64 -31.08 -3.10 0.41
N HIS A 65 -29.89 -3.21 0.96
CA HIS A 65 -29.66 -3.47 2.38
C HIS A 65 -28.76 -2.37 2.97
N SER A 66 -29.14 -1.83 4.12
CA SER A 66 -28.28 -0.90 4.86
C SER A 66 -27.21 -1.67 5.63
N MET A 67 -26.02 -1.09 5.74
CA MET A 67 -24.96 -1.64 6.60
C MET A 67 -25.39 -1.68 8.06
N ASP A 68 -24.87 -2.67 8.79
CA ASP A 68 -25.13 -2.80 10.21
C ASP A 68 -24.54 -1.60 10.99
N LYS A 69 -25.31 -1.07 11.94
CA LYS A 69 -24.90 0.06 12.79
C LYS A 69 -23.82 -0.32 13.78
N ASP A 70 -23.76 -1.59 14.14
CA ASP A 70 -22.77 -2.12 15.08
C ASP A 70 -21.41 -2.40 14.43
N ASP A 71 -21.33 -2.39 13.08
CA ASP A 71 -20.06 -2.53 12.36
C ASP A 71 -19.29 -1.19 12.35
N VAL A 72 -18.42 -1.02 13.34
CA VAL A 72 -17.60 0.19 13.51
C VAL A 72 -16.68 0.49 12.31
N ILE A 73 -16.32 -0.53 11.52
CA ILE A 73 -15.35 -0.39 10.43
C ILE A 73 -16.05 -0.01 9.12
N LYS A 74 -17.20 -0.64 8.84
CA LYS A 74 -17.89 -0.49 7.56
C LYS A 74 -19.08 0.46 7.60
N PHE A 75 -19.65 0.75 8.77
CA PHE A 75 -20.88 1.54 8.85
C PHE A 75 -20.74 2.92 8.18
N ALA A 76 -21.55 3.15 7.15
CA ALA A 76 -21.51 4.36 6.32
C ALA A 76 -22.92 4.94 6.07
N GLY A 77 -23.75 5.00 7.11
CA GLY A 77 -25.07 5.63 7.02
C GLY A 77 -26.05 4.85 6.15
N ASP A 78 -26.64 5.50 5.14
CA ASP A 78 -27.57 4.90 4.18
C ASP A 78 -26.88 4.20 3.00
N TYR A 79 -25.55 4.12 3.00
CA TYR A 79 -24.82 3.47 1.91
C TYR A 79 -25.17 1.97 1.82
N PRO A 80 -25.45 1.43 0.62
CA PRO A 80 -25.87 0.03 0.49
C PRO A 80 -24.75 -0.95 0.80
N ASP A 81 -25.07 -2.03 1.51
CA ASP A 81 -24.21 -3.18 1.68
C ASP A 81 -24.43 -4.18 0.54
N ILE A 82 -23.49 -4.21 -0.41
CA ILE A 82 -23.46 -5.18 -1.52
C ILE A 82 -22.49 -6.33 -1.26
N GLY A 83 -21.94 -6.43 -0.05
CA GLY A 83 -20.91 -7.39 0.28
C GLY A 83 -19.57 -7.09 -0.38
N VAL A 84 -18.72 -8.12 -0.43
CA VAL A 84 -17.37 -8.01 -0.99
C VAL A 84 -17.39 -8.41 -2.46
N VAL A 85 -17.20 -7.42 -3.33
CA VAL A 85 -17.10 -7.60 -4.78
C VAL A 85 -15.66 -7.35 -5.21
N THR A 86 -15.03 -8.35 -5.84
CA THR A 86 -13.77 -8.16 -6.56
C THR A 86 -14.07 -7.90 -8.03
N TYR A 87 -13.41 -6.90 -8.61
CA TYR A 87 -13.67 -6.55 -10.01
C TYR A 87 -13.20 -7.62 -10.99
N ASP A 88 -12.32 -8.51 -10.56
CA ASP A 88 -11.85 -9.62 -11.39
C ASP A 88 -12.89 -10.71 -11.60
N HIS A 89 -13.90 -10.83 -10.72
CA HIS A 89 -15.04 -11.72 -10.93
C HIS A 89 -16.00 -11.25 -12.02
N LYS A 90 -15.95 -9.96 -12.38
CA LYS A 90 -16.82 -9.43 -13.44
C LYS A 90 -16.33 -9.89 -14.81
N ASP A 91 -17.25 -10.07 -15.73
CA ASP A 91 -16.94 -10.49 -17.10
C ASP A 91 -15.91 -9.54 -17.75
N PRO A 92 -14.71 -10.02 -18.14
CA PRO A 92 -13.70 -9.20 -18.78
C PRO A 92 -14.06 -8.83 -20.24
N TYR A 93 -15.00 -9.53 -20.87
CA TYR A 93 -15.35 -9.35 -22.29
C TYR A 93 -16.48 -8.34 -22.51
N GLU A 94 -17.20 -7.97 -21.45
CA GLU A 94 -18.26 -6.96 -21.50
C GLU A 94 -17.67 -5.56 -21.79
N ALA A 95 -18.43 -4.74 -22.53
CA ALA A 95 -18.04 -3.40 -22.92
C ALA A 95 -18.29 -2.38 -21.79
N TRP A 96 -17.50 -2.48 -20.71
CA TRP A 96 -17.59 -1.58 -19.55
C TRP A 96 -17.27 -0.13 -19.91
N THR A 97 -18.00 0.84 -19.33
CA THR A 97 -17.65 2.26 -19.47
C THR A 97 -16.31 2.61 -18.81
N ASP A 98 -16.02 2.02 -17.65
CA ASP A 98 -14.70 2.03 -17.02
C ASP A 98 -14.09 0.65 -17.18
N ARG A 99 -13.27 0.50 -18.22
CA ARG A 99 -12.63 -0.78 -18.55
C ARG A 99 -11.62 -1.22 -17.49
N GLN A 100 -10.98 -0.29 -16.77
CA GLN A 100 -9.95 -0.64 -15.80
C GLN A 100 -10.56 -1.33 -14.57
N ASN A 101 -11.69 -0.80 -14.08
CA ASN A 101 -12.37 -1.36 -12.92
C ASN A 101 -13.60 -2.20 -13.29
N ARG A 102 -13.78 -2.55 -14.58
CA ARG A 102 -14.94 -3.32 -15.08
C ARG A 102 -16.27 -2.82 -14.50
N ARG A 103 -16.52 -1.50 -14.62
CA ARG A 103 -17.68 -0.84 -13.99
C ARG A 103 -18.42 0.05 -14.97
N ASN A 104 -19.75 0.04 -14.86
CA ASN A 104 -20.62 0.88 -15.69
C ASN A 104 -20.90 2.24 -15.04
N TRP A 105 -21.20 3.24 -15.89
CA TRP A 105 -21.58 4.56 -15.43
C TRP A 105 -22.93 4.50 -14.71
N GLY A 106 -23.02 5.11 -13.53
CA GLY A 106 -24.20 5.02 -12.67
C GLY A 106 -24.31 3.74 -11.85
N GLU A 107 -23.38 2.78 -12.02
CA GLU A 107 -23.30 1.62 -11.15
C GLU A 107 -22.80 2.01 -9.75
N LEU A 108 -23.39 1.41 -8.72
CA LEU A 108 -22.96 1.55 -7.33
C LEU A 108 -21.47 1.21 -7.18
N VAL A 109 -20.79 1.97 -6.34
CA VAL A 109 -19.42 1.67 -5.93
C VAL A 109 -19.47 0.89 -4.60
N PRO A 110 -18.78 -0.25 -4.44
CA PRO A 110 -18.63 -0.89 -3.14
C PRO A 110 -17.77 -0.02 -2.22
N ILE A 111 -18.07 -0.01 -0.92
CA ILE A 111 -17.29 0.74 0.08
C ILE A 111 -15.81 0.33 0.10
N ASP A 112 -15.54 -0.96 -0.10
CA ASP A 112 -14.21 -1.54 -0.15
C ASP A 112 -13.57 -1.51 -1.56
N MET A 113 -14.07 -0.69 -2.50
CA MET A 113 -13.54 -0.58 -3.87
C MET A 113 -12.01 -0.40 -3.91
N MET A 114 -11.47 0.43 -3.01
CA MET A 114 -10.02 0.68 -2.96
C MET A 114 -9.22 -0.56 -2.56
N ARG A 115 -9.81 -1.50 -1.82
CA ARG A 115 -9.13 -2.73 -1.38
C ARG A 115 -9.14 -3.78 -2.49
N TYR A 116 -10.25 -3.92 -3.20
CA TYR A 116 -10.50 -5.00 -4.16
C TYR A 116 -10.40 -4.61 -5.63
N ARG A 117 -9.62 -3.56 -5.94
CA ARG A 117 -9.26 -3.22 -7.32
C ARG A 117 -8.47 -4.39 -7.94
N GLY A 118 -8.57 -4.58 -9.26
CA GLY A 118 -7.92 -5.68 -9.98
C GLY A 118 -6.38 -5.70 -9.90
N ASP A 119 -5.73 -4.63 -9.43
CA ASP A 119 -4.29 -4.57 -9.17
C ASP A 119 -3.90 -4.88 -7.71
N ARG A 120 -4.88 -5.18 -6.84
CA ARG A 120 -4.68 -5.31 -5.39
C ARG A 120 -5.05 -6.71 -4.89
N LEU A 121 -6.13 -6.80 -4.12
CA LEU A 121 -6.61 -8.04 -3.53
C LEU A 121 -7.72 -8.57 -4.42
N THR A 122 -7.46 -9.71 -5.04
CA THR A 122 -8.41 -10.42 -5.89
C THR A 122 -8.52 -11.82 -5.36
N PHE A 123 -9.74 -12.26 -5.10
CA PHE A 123 -10.04 -13.68 -4.94
C PHE A 123 -10.89 -14.04 -6.15
N THR A 124 -10.46 -15.01 -6.95
CA THR A 124 -11.22 -15.51 -8.10
C THR A 124 -11.76 -16.92 -7.85
N GLY A 125 -11.44 -17.51 -6.69
CA GLY A 125 -11.69 -18.92 -6.38
C GLY A 125 -10.71 -19.87 -7.05
N LEU A 126 -10.25 -19.57 -8.28
CA LEU A 126 -9.22 -20.36 -8.97
C LEU A 126 -7.92 -20.45 -8.17
N GLU A 127 -7.48 -19.34 -7.57
CA GLU A 127 -6.26 -19.33 -6.75
C GLU A 127 -6.38 -20.19 -5.48
N ALA A 128 -7.59 -20.44 -4.99
CA ALA A 128 -7.80 -21.26 -3.80
C ALA A 128 -7.56 -22.75 -4.08
N GLU A 129 -7.71 -23.20 -5.33
CA GLU A 129 -7.44 -24.58 -5.75
C GLU A 129 -5.92 -24.83 -5.83
N ASP A 130 -5.16 -23.87 -6.34
CA ASP A 130 -3.72 -24.03 -6.56
C ASP A 130 -2.86 -23.58 -5.36
N TYR A 131 -3.26 -22.53 -4.65
CA TYR A 131 -2.46 -21.89 -3.60
C TYR A 131 -3.30 -21.47 -2.39
N THR A 132 -3.55 -22.42 -1.51
CA THR A 132 -3.99 -22.04 -0.14
C THR A 132 -2.87 -21.26 0.55
N THR A 133 -3.21 -20.21 1.30
CA THR A 133 -2.23 -19.40 2.05
C THR A 133 -1.37 -20.28 2.96
N TRP A 134 -1.99 -21.29 3.58
CA TRP A 134 -1.31 -22.30 4.38
C TRP A 134 -0.34 -23.15 3.55
N GLY A 135 -0.76 -23.60 2.36
CA GLY A 135 0.09 -24.32 1.42
C GLY A 135 1.33 -23.51 1.03
N SER A 136 1.15 -22.22 0.71
CA SER A 136 2.24 -21.31 0.38
C SER A 136 3.22 -21.13 1.55
N ILE A 137 2.74 -20.98 2.78
CA ILE A 137 3.59 -20.90 3.99
C ILE A 137 4.39 -22.19 4.16
N VAL A 138 3.74 -23.36 4.04
CA VAL A 138 4.41 -24.66 4.16
C VAL A 138 5.47 -24.83 3.06
N MET A 139 5.18 -24.43 1.83
CA MET A 139 6.14 -24.48 0.71
C MET A 139 7.35 -23.58 0.95
N CYS A 140 7.14 -22.36 1.44
CA CYS A 140 8.23 -21.45 1.82
C CYS A 140 9.09 -22.06 2.95
N LEU A 141 8.46 -22.59 4.00
CA LEU A 141 9.17 -23.21 5.12
C LEU A 141 9.96 -24.46 4.70
N ARG A 142 9.42 -25.28 3.78
CA ARG A 142 10.12 -26.44 3.22
C ARG A 142 11.43 -26.11 2.53
N VAL A 143 11.58 -24.89 1.99
CA VAL A 143 12.82 -24.45 1.33
C VAL A 143 13.71 -23.68 2.30
N LEU A 144 13.13 -22.69 2.99
CA LEU A 144 13.90 -21.76 3.83
C LEU A 144 14.48 -22.42 5.08
N VAL A 145 13.73 -23.34 5.73
CA VAL A 145 14.20 -23.99 6.96
C VAL A 145 15.40 -24.91 6.69
N PRO A 146 15.36 -25.85 5.72
CA PRO A 146 16.53 -26.67 5.40
C PRO A 146 17.71 -25.82 4.93
N MET A 147 17.48 -24.78 4.13
CA MET A 147 18.54 -23.87 3.69
C MET A 147 19.21 -23.18 4.88
N ALA A 148 18.43 -22.69 5.85
CA ALA A 148 18.97 -22.08 7.06
C ALA A 148 19.70 -23.09 7.95
N LEU A 149 19.19 -24.31 8.09
CA LEU A 149 19.84 -25.37 8.87
C LEU A 149 21.16 -25.82 8.24
N ILE A 150 21.20 -25.98 6.91
CA ILE A 150 22.43 -26.28 6.17
C ILE A 150 23.43 -25.13 6.36
N ALA A 151 23.01 -23.89 6.11
CA ALA A 151 23.89 -22.72 6.31
C ALA A 151 24.44 -22.66 7.75
N TRP A 152 23.60 -22.89 8.75
CA TRP A 152 24.03 -22.95 10.15
C TRP A 152 25.04 -24.07 10.39
N TYR A 153 24.79 -25.28 9.88
CA TYR A 153 25.68 -26.43 10.09
C TYR A 153 27.07 -26.27 9.46
N PHE A 154 27.15 -25.62 8.29
CA PHE A 154 28.43 -25.37 7.59
C PHE A 154 29.15 -24.10 8.04
N CYS A 155 28.44 -23.09 8.55
CA CYS A 155 29.02 -21.79 8.92
C CYS A 155 29.24 -21.60 10.42
N ASN A 156 28.86 -22.56 11.27
CA ASN A 156 29.05 -22.44 12.72
C ASN A 156 30.54 -22.36 13.11
N ASP A 157 30.85 -21.58 14.14
CA ASP A 157 32.22 -21.35 14.63
C ASP A 157 32.80 -22.51 15.44
N HIS A 158 31.96 -23.47 15.83
CA HIS A 158 32.41 -24.64 16.58
C HIS A 158 33.57 -25.38 15.87
N PRO A 159 34.59 -25.84 16.62
CA PRO A 159 35.76 -26.51 16.04
C PRO A 159 35.40 -27.79 15.30
N ASN A 160 34.32 -28.46 15.69
CA ASN A 160 33.82 -29.70 15.08
C ASN A 160 32.75 -29.46 14.00
N ALA A 161 32.45 -28.21 13.64
CA ALA A 161 31.53 -27.91 12.55
C ALA A 161 32.14 -28.30 11.20
N LEU A 162 31.31 -28.68 10.22
CA LEU A 162 31.75 -29.02 8.85
C LEU A 162 32.14 -27.78 8.04
N ARG A 163 32.79 -26.80 8.67
CA ARG A 163 33.26 -25.61 7.98
C ARG A 163 34.43 -25.96 7.09
N TRP A 164 34.38 -25.50 5.84
CA TRP A 164 35.56 -25.51 5.00
C TRP A 164 36.66 -24.67 5.64
N ARG A 165 37.77 -25.30 6.03
CA ARG A 165 38.95 -24.63 6.57
C ARG A 165 40.13 -24.99 5.68
N ASN A 166 40.90 -23.98 5.29
CA ASN A 166 42.21 -24.23 4.72
C ASN A 166 43.12 -24.79 5.84
N PRO A 167 43.80 -25.93 5.68
CA PRO A 167 44.77 -26.43 6.66
C PRO A 167 46.05 -25.56 6.65
N ALA A 168 45.88 -24.29 7.00
CA ALA A 168 46.93 -23.30 7.13
C ALA A 168 46.98 -22.82 8.59
N MET A 169 48.19 -22.55 9.08
CA MET A 169 48.35 -21.90 10.38
C MET A 169 47.70 -20.51 10.37
N PRO A 170 47.23 -20.01 11.52
CA PRO A 170 46.73 -18.64 11.63
C PRO A 170 47.74 -17.64 11.09
N LYS A 171 47.24 -16.61 10.41
CA LYS A 171 48.09 -15.57 9.84
C LYS A 171 48.88 -14.88 10.96
N GLN A 172 50.20 -14.96 10.89
CA GLN A 172 51.09 -14.26 11.79
C GLN A 172 51.21 -12.79 11.37
N TYR A 173 51.31 -11.89 12.35
CA TYR A 173 51.60 -10.48 12.14
C TYR A 173 52.89 -10.13 12.87
N PRO A 174 53.78 -9.29 12.29
CA PRO A 174 55.05 -8.93 12.91
C PRO A 174 54.88 -8.10 14.19
N TYR A 175 53.79 -7.34 14.26
CA TYR A 175 53.34 -6.61 15.44
C TYR A 175 51.88 -6.98 15.71
N ASP A 176 51.50 -7.08 16.98
CA ASP A 176 50.11 -7.36 17.36
C ASP A 176 49.23 -6.15 16.99
N PHE A 177 48.54 -6.22 15.85
CA PHE A 177 47.67 -5.14 15.38
C PHE A 177 46.50 -4.82 16.33
N TYR A 178 46.12 -5.76 17.20
CA TYR A 178 45.03 -5.58 18.18
C TYR A 178 45.53 -5.11 19.55
N ARG A 179 46.80 -5.37 19.92
CA ARG A 179 47.44 -4.85 21.15
C ARG A 179 48.35 -3.64 20.94
N ALA A 180 48.68 -3.30 19.69
CA ALA A 180 49.44 -2.09 19.40
C ALA A 180 48.67 -0.88 19.95
N TYR A 181 49.40 0.00 20.64
CA TYR A 181 48.86 1.24 21.18
C TYR A 181 48.05 1.98 20.09
N PRO A 182 46.80 2.40 20.33
CA PRO A 182 46.23 2.80 21.63
C PRO A 182 45.36 1.77 22.40
N PHE A 183 45.36 0.47 22.06
CA PHE A 183 44.32 -0.46 22.56
C PHE A 183 44.71 -1.48 23.68
N ASP A 184 45.97 -1.62 24.11
CA ASP A 184 46.38 -2.44 25.30
C ASP A 184 47.66 -1.88 25.99
N ASP A 185 48.02 -2.45 27.16
CA ASP A 185 49.17 -2.08 28.00
C ASP A 185 50.53 -2.37 27.29
N PRO A 186 51.41 -1.36 27.13
CA PRO A 186 52.69 -1.49 26.44
C PRO A 186 53.71 -2.38 27.14
N ARG A 187 53.44 -2.88 28.35
CA ARG A 187 54.37 -3.73 29.13
C ARG A 187 54.19 -5.24 28.88
N LYS A 188 53.19 -5.65 28.09
CA LYS A 188 52.87 -7.06 27.81
C LYS A 188 53.40 -7.54 26.44
N TYR A 189 54.72 -7.52 26.20
CA TYR A 189 55.35 -8.02 24.95
C TYR A 189 56.44 -9.09 25.19
N PRO A 190 56.71 -10.03 24.25
CA PRO A 190 56.05 -10.31 22.96
C PRO A 190 55.51 -11.75 22.77
N ILE A 191 54.55 -11.90 21.85
CA ILE A 191 54.14 -13.19 21.26
C ILE A 191 55.22 -13.63 20.27
N VAL A 192 55.72 -14.85 20.39
CA VAL A 192 56.77 -15.39 19.52
C VAL A 192 56.10 -15.98 18.28
N ASN A 193 56.46 -15.48 17.09
CA ASN A 193 56.07 -16.10 15.83
C ASN A 193 56.86 -17.40 15.66
N TYR A 194 56.19 -18.46 15.22
CA TYR A 194 56.87 -19.73 14.92
C TYR A 194 57.82 -19.53 13.72
N SER A 195 59.04 -20.05 13.81
CA SER A 195 59.95 -20.19 12.67
C SER A 195 59.61 -21.45 11.88
N PHE A 196 59.82 -21.42 10.56
CA PHE A 196 59.61 -22.57 9.68
C PHE A 196 60.91 -23.34 9.40
N ASP A 197 62.00 -22.93 10.04
CA ASP A 197 63.31 -23.55 9.88
C ASP A 197 63.32 -24.93 10.57
N LEU A 198 63.79 -25.95 9.85
CA LEU A 198 64.04 -27.28 10.41
C LEU A 198 65.33 -27.19 11.23
N GLU A 199 65.23 -27.27 12.55
CA GLU A 199 66.39 -27.51 13.44
C GLU A 199 67.00 -28.89 13.21
#